data_AF-A0A7C1Y1D6-F1
#
_entry.id   AF-A0A7C1Y1D6-F1
#
_cell.length_a   1.000
_cell.length_b   1.000
_cell.length_c   1.000
_cell.angle_alpha   90.00
_cell.angle_beta   90.00
_cell.angle_gamma   90.00
#
_symmetry.space_group_name_H-M   'P 1'
#
loop_
_entity.id
_entity.type
_entity.pdbx_description
1 polymer ?
#
loop_
_entity_poly.entity_id
_entity_poly.type
_entity_poly.pdbx_seq_one_letter_code
_entity_poly.pdbx_strand_id
1 'polypeptide(L)'
;MSEFDRQKFEECWKATEVIREYQRMLFTFGDMEVPYVLITEHGRFKDRAVIKKGVVMLQKPQIFLPSHYGGPEFQEGFEHADAIPPEATFLLRAMQLPYSRISNRPVAQEYMEYGSLQSVLDRFDREMENQEDTETGLIKGVPEGADISLMRYSLGLAIKSAPGNVREFFEHLRRQRGEPISADERITDEDIRRLFG
;
A
#
# COMPACT_ATOMS: atom_id res chain seq x y z
N MET A 1 24.18 4.43 -3.86
CA MET A 1 23.40 3.24 -4.24
C MET A 1 24.15 2.55 -5.36
N SER A 2 24.41 1.25 -5.26
CA SER A 2 24.96 0.52 -6.40
C SER A 2 23.83 0.34 -7.42
N GLU A 3 24.12 0.47 -8.71
CA GLU A 3 23.14 0.27 -9.80
C GLU A 3 22.45 -1.12 -9.71
N PHE A 4 23.14 -2.08 -9.10
CA PHE A 4 22.69 -3.43 -8.82
C PHE A 4 21.49 -3.50 -7.85
N ASP A 5 21.39 -2.58 -6.89
CA ASP A 5 20.27 -2.56 -5.92
C ASP A 5 18.98 -2.01 -6.57
N ARG A 6 19.12 -1.04 -7.49
CA ARG A 6 17.98 -0.49 -8.24
C ARG A 6 17.40 -1.50 -9.22
N GLN A 7 18.25 -2.21 -9.96
CA GLN A 7 17.78 -3.22 -10.92
C GLN A 7 16.98 -4.32 -10.23
N LYS A 8 17.49 -4.85 -9.10
CA LYS A 8 16.77 -5.84 -8.31
C LYS A 8 15.44 -5.33 -7.77
N PHE A 9 15.40 -4.07 -7.32
CA PHE A 9 14.14 -3.46 -6.89
C PHE A 9 13.12 -3.45 -8.03
N GLU A 10 13.52 -2.97 -9.21
CA GLU A 10 12.63 -2.90 -10.37
C GLU A 10 12.15 -4.30 -10.84
N GLU A 11 13.02 -5.31 -10.78
CA GLU A 11 12.68 -6.70 -11.10
C GLU A 11 11.64 -7.24 -10.11
N CYS A 12 11.86 -7.08 -8.79
CA CYS A 12 10.91 -7.51 -7.77
C CYS A 12 9.58 -6.77 -7.87
N TRP A 13 9.62 -5.46 -8.12
CA TRP A 13 8.43 -4.63 -8.30
C TRP A 13 7.60 -5.09 -9.50
N LYS A 14 8.24 -5.39 -10.64
CA LYS A 14 7.57 -5.87 -11.86
C LYS A 14 7.04 -7.29 -11.73
N ALA A 15 7.76 -8.16 -11.02
CA ALA A 15 7.38 -9.56 -10.81
C ALA A 15 6.29 -9.75 -9.73
N THR A 16 6.00 -8.72 -8.94
CA THR A 16 4.92 -8.75 -7.95
C THR A 16 3.56 -8.68 -8.63
N GLU A 17 2.71 -9.65 -8.33
CA GLU A 17 1.33 -9.73 -8.81
C GLU A 17 0.37 -9.69 -7.61
N VAL A 18 -0.60 -8.78 -7.66
CA VAL A 18 -1.69 -8.73 -6.67
C VAL A 18 -2.83 -9.60 -7.22
N ILE A 19 -3.05 -10.74 -6.60
CA ILE A 19 -4.07 -11.71 -7.02
C ILE A 19 -5.44 -11.26 -6.50
N ARG A 20 -5.49 -10.85 -5.23
CA ARG A 20 -6.70 -10.33 -4.58
C ARG A 20 -6.35 -9.07 -3.80
N GLU A 21 -7.10 -8.00 -4.04
CA GLU A 21 -6.98 -6.75 -3.30
C GLU A 21 -7.89 -6.75 -2.08
N TYR A 22 -7.50 -5.99 -1.04
CA TYR A 22 -8.41 -5.59 0.02
C TYR A 22 -9.56 -4.79 -0.60
N GLN A 23 -10.81 -5.22 -0.40
CA GLN A 23 -11.92 -4.69 -1.20
C GLN A 23 -12.37 -3.30 -0.77
N ARG A 24 -12.21 -2.93 0.50
CA ARG A 24 -12.62 -1.61 0.99
C ARG A 24 -11.60 -0.54 0.63
N MET A 25 -12.08 0.68 0.47
CA MET A 25 -11.22 1.85 0.34
C MET A 25 -10.50 2.08 1.67
N LEU A 26 -9.26 2.57 1.58
CA LEU A 26 -8.55 3.01 2.78
C LEU A 26 -9.33 4.13 3.46
N PHE A 27 -9.28 4.16 4.80
CA PHE A 27 -9.96 5.19 5.55
C PHE A 27 -9.38 6.58 5.27
N THR A 28 -10.26 7.56 5.04
CA THR A 28 -9.89 8.98 4.92
C THR A 28 -9.38 9.55 6.24
N PHE A 29 -9.91 9.03 7.35
CA PHE A 29 -9.57 9.44 8.71
C PHE A 29 -9.33 8.21 9.59
N GLY A 30 -8.25 8.21 10.35
CA GLY A 30 -7.86 7.11 11.23
C GLY A 30 -6.81 6.19 10.61
N ASP A 31 -6.25 5.32 11.45
CA ASP A 31 -5.30 4.28 11.05
C ASP A 31 -6.08 3.06 10.52
N MET A 32 -5.45 2.30 9.63
CA MET A 32 -6.03 1.09 9.05
C MET A 32 -5.05 -0.07 9.11
N GLU A 33 -5.59 -1.24 9.47
CA GLU A 33 -4.89 -2.51 9.39
C GLU A 33 -5.36 -3.24 8.13
N VAL A 34 -4.42 -3.64 7.28
CA VAL A 34 -4.70 -4.40 6.05
C VAL A 34 -4.00 -5.75 6.14
N PRO A 35 -4.75 -6.81 6.52
CA PRO A 35 -4.24 -8.18 6.50
C PRO A 35 -3.80 -8.61 5.11
N TYR A 36 -2.74 -9.41 5.06
CA TYR A 36 -2.25 -9.98 3.81
C TYR A 36 -1.77 -11.42 3.95
N VAL A 37 -1.81 -12.13 2.83
CA VAL A 37 -1.09 -13.39 2.58
C VAL A 37 -0.17 -13.16 1.38
N LEU A 38 1.13 -13.25 1.62
CA LEU A 38 2.17 -13.19 0.60
C LEU A 38 2.67 -14.61 0.33
N ILE A 39 2.64 -15.04 -0.93
CA ILE A 39 3.10 -16.36 -1.34
C ILE A 39 4.24 -16.19 -2.36
N THR A 40 5.35 -16.88 -2.10
CA THR A 40 6.51 -16.92 -3.00
C THR A 40 6.90 -18.36 -3.30
N GLU A 41 7.56 -18.62 -4.43
CA GLU A 41 8.18 -19.92 -4.67
C GLU A 41 9.32 -20.15 -3.66
N HIS A 42 9.55 -21.38 -3.21
CA HIS A 42 10.71 -21.65 -2.39
C HIS A 42 11.99 -21.57 -3.24
N GLY A 43 12.99 -20.78 -2.84
CA GLY A 43 14.18 -20.48 -3.64
C GLY A 43 15.08 -21.67 -4.04
N ARG A 44 14.76 -22.89 -3.60
CA ARG A 44 15.43 -24.14 -3.99
C ARG A 44 14.49 -25.23 -4.52
N PHE A 45 13.20 -25.14 -4.24
CA PHE A 45 12.25 -26.25 -4.42
C PHE A 45 11.00 -25.73 -5.12
N LYS A 46 10.82 -26.07 -6.40
CA LYS A 46 9.67 -25.60 -7.20
C LYS A 46 8.35 -26.25 -6.82
N ASP A 47 8.41 -27.35 -6.09
CA ASP A 47 7.27 -28.07 -5.52
C ASP A 47 6.90 -27.56 -4.12
N ARG A 48 7.43 -26.40 -3.71
CA ARG A 48 7.13 -25.78 -2.42
C ARG A 48 6.91 -24.29 -2.57
N ALA A 49 5.93 -23.79 -1.83
CA ALA A 49 5.69 -22.36 -1.68
C ALA A 49 5.96 -21.94 -0.24
N VAL A 50 6.43 -20.72 -0.06
CA VAL A 50 6.58 -20.06 1.25
C VAL A 50 5.41 -19.11 1.40
N ILE A 51 4.69 -19.25 2.51
CA ILE A 51 3.53 -18.44 2.87
C ILE A 51 3.96 -17.53 4.02
N LYS A 52 3.73 -16.23 3.87
CA LYS A 52 3.92 -15.22 4.90
C LYS A 52 2.62 -14.48 5.14
N LYS A 53 2.13 -14.51 6.37
CA LYS A 53 0.93 -13.76 6.77
C LYS A 53 1.33 -12.56 7.61
N GLY A 54 0.63 -11.46 7.44
CA GLY A 54 0.93 -10.24 8.17
C GLY A 54 -0.13 -9.18 8.05
N VAL A 55 0.18 -8.01 8.58
CA VAL A 55 -0.67 -6.83 8.51
C VAL A 55 0.18 -5.65 8.05
N VAL A 56 -0.27 -4.98 6.99
CA VAL A 56 0.22 -3.65 6.64
C VAL A 56 -0.56 -2.63 7.46
N MET A 57 0.14 -1.85 8.26
CA MET A 57 -0.40 -0.75 9.03
C MET A 57 -0.29 0.53 8.21
N LEU A 58 -1.40 1.16 7.89
CA LEU A 58 -1.45 2.46 7.24
C LEU A 58 -1.88 3.50 8.27
N GLN A 59 -0.94 4.33 8.72
CA GLN A 59 -1.20 5.35 9.73
C GLN A 59 -1.22 6.73 9.13
N LYS A 60 -2.09 7.62 9.60
CA LYS A 60 -2.06 9.03 9.15
C LYS A 60 -0.95 9.81 9.87
N PRO A 61 -0.32 10.83 9.24
CA PRO A 61 0.53 11.78 9.97
C PRO A 61 -0.22 12.46 11.12
N GLN A 62 0.37 12.44 12.32
CA GLN A 62 -0.20 12.99 13.56
C GLN A 62 0.10 14.49 13.78
N ILE A 63 0.95 15.11 12.96
CA ILE A 63 1.39 16.52 13.12
C ILE A 63 1.34 17.20 11.75
N PHE A 64 0.94 18.47 11.73
CA PHE A 64 1.00 19.38 10.58
C PHE A 64 2.32 19.22 9.81
N LEU A 65 2.22 18.88 8.53
CA LEU A 65 3.39 18.73 7.67
C LEU A 65 3.50 19.97 6.75
N PRO A 66 4.66 20.66 6.72
CA PRO A 66 4.90 21.80 5.82
C PRO A 66 4.74 21.41 4.34
N SER A 67 4.59 22.42 3.48
CA SER A 67 4.43 22.31 2.01
C SER A 67 5.53 21.58 1.24
N HIS A 68 6.56 21.07 1.93
CA HIS A 68 7.70 20.36 1.36
C HIS A 68 7.69 18.85 1.65
N TYR A 69 6.62 18.32 2.25
CA TYR A 69 6.60 16.93 2.72
C TYR A 69 6.43 15.89 1.59
N GLY A 70 7.08 14.74 1.78
CA GLY A 70 7.72 13.94 0.73
C GLY A 70 6.98 12.72 0.17
N GLY A 71 5.66 12.61 0.35
CA GLY A 71 4.87 11.42 -0.06
C GLY A 71 4.75 10.37 1.05
N PRO A 72 4.18 9.17 0.79
CA PRO A 72 4.12 8.08 1.77
C PRO A 72 5.51 7.67 2.25
N GLU A 73 5.65 7.43 3.55
CA GLU A 73 6.90 6.98 4.17
C GLU A 73 6.76 5.51 4.59
N PHE A 74 7.59 4.65 3.98
CA PHE A 74 7.73 3.25 4.37
C PHE A 74 8.72 3.15 5.54
N GLN A 75 8.28 2.57 6.65
CA GLN A 75 9.07 2.37 7.87
C GLN A 75 8.81 0.96 8.40
N GLU A 76 9.68 0.41 9.26
CA GLU A 76 9.46 -0.87 9.98
C GLU A 76 8.96 -2.06 9.12
N GLY A 77 9.84 -3.01 8.81
CA GLY A 77 9.49 -4.18 7.99
C GLY A 77 9.50 -3.92 6.47
N PHE A 78 10.06 -2.78 6.07
CA PHE A 78 10.33 -2.36 4.69
C PHE A 78 11.81 -2.01 4.51
N GLU A 79 12.63 -3.04 4.32
CA GLU A 79 14.10 -2.92 4.28
C GLU A 79 14.59 -2.20 3.02
N HIS A 80 13.85 -2.32 1.91
CA HIS A 80 14.20 -1.74 0.62
C HIS A 80 13.53 -0.38 0.37
N ALA A 81 13.02 0.31 1.39
CA ALA A 81 12.34 1.60 1.24
C ALA A 81 13.23 2.65 0.56
N ASP A 82 14.52 2.67 0.90
CA ASP A 82 15.52 3.58 0.32
C ASP A 82 15.88 3.22 -1.13
N ALA A 83 15.44 2.06 -1.63
CA ALA A 83 15.67 1.63 -3.01
C ALA A 83 14.60 2.15 -3.99
N ILE A 84 13.56 2.83 -3.50
CA ILE A 84 12.54 3.45 -4.35
C ILE A 84 13.22 4.47 -5.29
N PRO A 85 13.01 4.39 -6.62
CA PRO A 85 13.60 5.33 -7.56
C PRO A 85 13.24 6.79 -7.23
N PRO A 86 14.18 7.74 -7.33
CA PRO A 86 13.91 9.15 -7.05
C PRO A 86 12.76 9.73 -7.90
N GLU A 87 12.62 9.26 -9.14
CA GLU A 87 11.55 9.67 -10.05
C GLU A 87 10.19 9.19 -9.54
N ALA A 88 10.12 7.96 -9.02
CA ALA A 88 8.91 7.43 -8.39
C ALA A 88 8.58 8.20 -7.11
N THR A 89 9.58 8.53 -6.29
CA THR A 89 9.40 9.37 -5.11
C THR A 89 8.83 10.75 -5.46
N PHE A 90 9.32 11.36 -6.56
CA PHE A 90 8.76 12.62 -7.05
C PHE A 90 7.31 12.50 -7.50
N LEU A 91 6.96 11.43 -8.23
CA LEU A 91 5.57 11.18 -8.63
C LEU A 91 4.66 10.95 -7.42
N LEU A 92 5.11 10.18 -6.44
CA LEU A 92 4.41 9.95 -5.17
C LEU A 92 4.12 11.26 -4.43
N ARG A 93 5.08 12.20 -4.44
CA ARG A 93 4.89 13.57 -3.93
C ARG A 93 3.87 14.35 -4.73
N ALA A 94 4.02 14.34 -6.06
CA ALA A 94 3.18 15.13 -6.97
C ALA A 94 1.71 14.71 -6.93
N MET A 95 1.43 13.44 -6.64
CA MET A 95 0.07 12.95 -6.46
C MET A 95 -0.65 13.53 -5.21
N GLN A 96 0.02 14.37 -4.41
CA GLN A 96 -0.51 14.99 -3.17
C GLN A 96 -1.26 14.00 -2.31
N LEU A 97 -0.68 12.82 -2.33
CA LEU A 97 -1.23 11.60 -1.91
C LEU A 97 -1.31 11.81 -0.35
N PRO A 98 -2.51 11.89 0.28
CA PRO A 98 -2.63 12.22 1.71
C PRO A 98 -2.17 11.05 2.58
N TYR A 99 -0.88 10.89 2.81
CA TYR A 99 -0.35 9.65 3.38
C TYR A 99 0.78 9.89 4.36
N SER A 100 1.34 8.83 4.88
CA SER A 100 0.79 7.81 5.76
C SER A 100 2.05 7.03 6.13
N ARG A 101 2.31 6.86 7.42
CA ARG A 101 3.39 5.96 7.82
C ARG A 101 2.89 4.56 7.50
N ILE A 102 3.52 3.92 6.52
CA ILE A 102 3.21 2.55 6.14
C ILE A 102 4.24 1.67 6.83
N SER A 103 3.78 0.80 7.71
CA SER A 103 4.63 -0.19 8.38
C SER A 103 4.10 -1.59 8.17
N ASN A 104 5.01 -2.55 8.15
CA ASN A 104 4.70 -3.95 7.99
C ASN A 104 4.91 -4.69 9.31
N ARG A 105 3.85 -5.29 9.82
CA ARG A 105 3.90 -6.19 10.97
C ARG A 105 3.68 -7.62 10.49
N PRO A 106 4.74 -8.39 10.20
CA PRO A 106 4.58 -9.81 9.94
C PRO A 106 3.96 -10.46 11.18
N VAL A 107 2.88 -11.21 10.98
CA VAL A 107 2.38 -12.12 12.01
C VAL A 107 3.38 -13.28 12.03
N ALA A 108 3.67 -13.86 13.20
CA ALA A 108 4.71 -14.89 13.38
C ALA A 108 4.48 -16.22 12.62
N GLN A 109 3.67 -16.22 11.57
CA GLN A 109 3.33 -17.36 10.72
C GLN A 109 3.99 -17.20 9.35
N GLU A 110 5.26 -17.61 9.29
CA GLU A 110 5.93 -18.01 8.06
C GLU A 110 6.01 -19.53 8.03
N TYR A 111 5.48 -20.15 6.98
CA TYR A 111 5.51 -21.60 6.83
C TYR A 111 5.57 -22.02 5.37
N MET A 112 5.87 -23.29 5.14
CA MET A 112 5.97 -23.87 3.80
C MET A 112 4.79 -24.80 3.53
N GLU A 113 4.27 -24.76 2.31
CA GLU A 113 3.34 -25.76 1.80
C GLU A 113 3.90 -26.49 0.59
N TYR A 114 3.45 -27.74 0.42
CA TYR A 114 3.74 -28.53 -0.76
C TYR A 114 2.81 -28.15 -1.92
N GLY A 115 3.39 -28.01 -3.10
CA GLY A 115 2.73 -27.58 -4.32
C GLY A 115 3.56 -26.52 -5.04
N SER A 116 3.33 -26.40 -6.36
CA SER A 116 3.87 -25.26 -7.10
C SER A 116 3.25 -23.96 -6.58
N LEU A 117 3.95 -22.85 -6.77
CA LEU A 117 3.47 -21.51 -6.41
C LEU A 117 2.03 -21.26 -6.89
N GLN A 118 1.74 -21.58 -8.15
CA GLN A 118 0.40 -21.39 -8.72
C GLN A 118 -0.65 -22.27 -8.03
N SER A 119 -0.37 -23.55 -7.80
CA SER A 119 -1.32 -24.45 -7.15
C SER A 119 -1.62 -24.06 -5.70
N VAL A 120 -0.65 -23.43 -5.01
CA VAL A 120 -0.87 -22.90 -3.67
C VAL A 120 -1.68 -21.60 -3.73
N LEU A 121 -1.36 -20.67 -4.63
CA LEU A 121 -2.14 -19.45 -4.86
C LEU A 121 -3.61 -19.75 -5.18
N ASP A 122 -3.88 -20.65 -6.12
CA ASP A 122 -5.24 -21.03 -6.52
C ASP A 122 -6.05 -21.63 -5.36
N ARG A 123 -5.37 -22.27 -4.41
CA ARG A 123 -5.99 -22.85 -3.22
C ARG A 123 -6.35 -21.77 -2.22
N PHE A 124 -5.42 -20.87 -1.92
CA PHE A 124 -5.66 -19.74 -1.03
C PHE A 124 -6.76 -18.82 -1.55
N ASP A 125 -6.78 -18.54 -2.86
CA ASP A 125 -7.82 -17.70 -3.45
C ASP A 125 -9.20 -18.35 -3.30
N ARG A 126 -9.34 -19.64 -3.61
CA ARG A 126 -10.59 -20.39 -3.39
C ARG A 126 -10.98 -20.48 -1.92
N GLU A 127 -10.02 -20.66 -1.02
CA GLU A 127 -10.29 -20.68 0.43
C GLU A 127 -10.83 -19.33 0.92
N MET A 128 -10.24 -18.22 0.47
CA MET A 128 -10.72 -16.87 0.77
C MET A 128 -12.11 -16.62 0.18
N GLU A 129 -12.36 -17.06 -1.06
CA GLU A 129 -13.69 -17.00 -1.67
C GLU A 129 -14.75 -17.76 -0.87
N ASN A 130 -14.45 -19.00 -0.48
CA ASN A 130 -15.35 -19.85 0.30
C ASN A 130 -15.64 -19.29 1.70
N GLN A 131 -14.69 -18.52 2.26
CA GLN A 131 -14.83 -17.86 3.56
C GLN A 131 -15.46 -16.46 3.46
N GLU A 132 -15.81 -16.01 2.25
CA GLU A 132 -16.23 -14.63 1.97
C GLU A 132 -15.23 -13.58 2.49
N ASP A 133 -13.94 -13.93 2.51
CA ASP A 133 -12.88 -13.03 2.95
C ASP A 133 -12.64 -11.96 1.87
N THR A 134 -13.11 -10.75 2.18
CA THR A 134 -12.94 -9.55 1.34
C THR A 134 -11.94 -8.57 1.93
N GLU A 135 -11.36 -8.92 3.09
CA GLU A 135 -10.55 -8.04 3.93
C GLU A 135 -9.10 -8.53 4.08
N THR A 136 -8.70 -9.55 3.32
CA THR A 136 -7.32 -10.01 3.23
C THR A 136 -6.79 -9.91 1.80
N GLY A 137 -5.63 -9.27 1.63
CA GLY A 137 -4.92 -9.26 0.35
C GLY A 137 -4.24 -10.59 0.05
N LEU A 138 -4.24 -11.04 -1.20
CA LEU A 138 -3.46 -12.18 -1.67
C LEU A 138 -2.44 -11.70 -2.71
N ILE A 139 -1.16 -11.84 -2.39
CA ILE A 139 -0.05 -11.31 -3.17
C ILE A 139 0.89 -12.44 -3.56
N LYS A 140 1.23 -12.50 -4.85
CA LYS A 140 2.32 -13.31 -5.36
C LYS A 140 3.57 -12.45 -5.41
N GLY A 141 4.57 -12.84 -4.62
CA GLY A 141 5.81 -12.09 -4.48
C GLY A 141 7.06 -12.83 -4.97
N VAL A 142 8.19 -12.17 -4.77
CA VAL A 142 9.53 -12.73 -5.01
C VAL A 142 10.18 -13.05 -3.66
N PRO A 143 10.88 -14.19 -3.48
CA PRO A 143 11.43 -14.60 -2.19
C PRO A 143 12.35 -13.55 -1.54
N GLU A 144 13.23 -12.94 -2.34
CA GLU A 144 14.16 -11.89 -1.90
C GLU A 144 13.57 -10.47 -1.95
N GLY A 145 12.31 -10.31 -2.36
CA GLY A 145 11.65 -9.02 -2.58
C GLY A 145 10.31 -8.87 -1.86
N ALA A 146 10.12 -9.59 -0.75
CA ALA A 146 8.85 -9.67 -0.04
C ALA A 146 8.31 -8.30 0.39
N ASP A 147 9.16 -7.46 0.95
CA ASP A 147 8.80 -6.10 1.38
C ASP A 147 8.54 -5.18 0.18
N ILE A 148 9.26 -5.32 -0.93
CA ILE A 148 9.00 -4.61 -2.19
C ILE A 148 7.62 -4.99 -2.75
N SER A 149 7.26 -6.28 -2.70
CA SER A 149 5.93 -6.74 -3.08
C SER A 149 4.84 -6.09 -2.24
N LEU A 150 5.08 -5.97 -0.93
CA LEU A 150 4.15 -5.30 -0.01
C LEU A 150 4.09 -3.79 -0.23
N MET A 151 5.20 -3.11 -0.54
CA MET A 151 5.20 -1.69 -0.92
C MET A 151 4.34 -1.45 -2.14
N ARG A 152 4.51 -2.29 -3.18
CA ARG A 152 3.72 -2.22 -4.41
C ARG A 152 2.24 -2.39 -4.13
N TYR A 153 1.89 -3.39 -3.33
CA TYR A 153 0.52 -3.65 -2.91
C TYR A 153 -0.09 -2.46 -2.17
N SER A 154 0.58 -1.97 -1.11
CA SER A 154 0.08 -0.85 -0.31
C SER A 154 -0.04 0.45 -1.10
N LEU A 155 0.89 0.70 -2.03
CA LEU A 155 0.82 1.86 -2.89
C LEU A 155 -0.36 1.78 -3.86
N GLY A 156 -0.63 0.59 -4.40
CA GLY A 156 -1.81 0.34 -5.22
C GLY A 156 -3.11 0.70 -4.49
N LEU A 157 -3.25 0.25 -3.23
CA LEU A 157 -4.40 0.59 -2.38
C LEU A 157 -4.50 2.09 -2.09
N ALA A 158 -3.37 2.75 -1.81
CA ALA A 158 -3.30 4.19 -1.59
C ALA A 158 -3.80 4.97 -2.81
N ILE A 159 -3.24 4.69 -3.99
CA ILE A 159 -3.62 5.34 -5.25
C ILE A 159 -5.10 5.10 -5.58
N LYS A 160 -5.58 3.86 -5.41
CA LYS A 160 -6.99 3.50 -5.63
C LYS A 160 -7.92 4.28 -4.72
N SER A 161 -7.54 4.50 -3.46
CA SER A 161 -8.36 5.15 -2.45
C SER A 161 -8.36 6.68 -2.53
N ALA A 162 -7.30 7.26 -3.11
CA ALA A 162 -7.05 8.71 -3.12
C ALA A 162 -8.25 9.56 -3.60
N PRO A 163 -8.92 9.27 -4.74
CA PRO A 163 -10.00 10.12 -5.22
C PRO A 163 -11.18 10.20 -4.24
N GLY A 164 -11.53 9.06 -3.63
CA GLY A 164 -12.59 8.99 -2.61
C GLY A 164 -12.19 9.73 -1.34
N ASN A 165 -10.96 9.51 -0.87
CA ASN A 165 -10.46 10.14 0.35
C ASN A 165 -10.38 11.66 0.23
N VAL A 166 -9.93 12.18 -0.91
CA VAL A 166 -9.87 13.62 -1.19
C VAL A 166 -11.28 14.22 -1.14
N ARG A 167 -12.27 13.58 -1.77
CA ARG A 167 -13.67 14.05 -1.73
C ARG A 167 -14.22 14.10 -0.31
N GLU A 168 -14.07 13.01 0.44
CA GLU A 168 -14.53 12.92 1.84
C GLU A 168 -13.87 13.96 2.74
N PHE A 169 -12.57 14.23 2.52
CA PHE A 169 -11.83 15.27 3.23
C PHE A 169 -12.44 16.65 2.99
N PHE A 170 -12.70 17.03 1.73
CA PHE A 170 -13.30 18.33 1.42
C PHE A 170 -14.75 18.44 1.91
N GLU A 171 -15.54 17.38 1.81
CA GLU A 171 -16.90 17.36 2.40
C GLU A 171 -16.85 17.58 3.92
N HIS A 172 -15.90 16.96 4.61
CA HIS A 172 -15.70 17.15 6.05
C HIS A 172 -15.38 18.61 6.38
N LEU A 173 -14.44 19.24 5.64
CA LEU A 173 -14.09 20.65 5.81
C LEU A 173 -15.29 21.59 5.56
N ARG A 174 -16.08 21.30 4.52
CA ARG A 174 -17.28 22.09 4.17
C ARG A 174 -18.33 22.01 5.27
N ARG A 175 -18.56 20.84 5.85
CA ARG A 175 -19.48 20.67 7.00
C ARG A 175 -19.02 21.45 8.22
N GLN A 176 -17.73 21.54 8.47
CA GLN A 176 -17.20 22.37 9.57
C GLN A 176 -17.39 23.88 9.32
N ARG A 177 -17.41 24.32 8.05
CA ARG A 177 -17.57 25.74 7.65
C ARG A 177 -19.03 26.17 7.43
N GLY A 178 -19.96 25.23 7.20
CA GLY A 178 -21.40 25.53 7.06
C GLY A 178 -21.86 25.99 5.66
N GLU A 179 -21.07 25.76 4.60
CA GLU A 179 -21.34 26.30 3.24
C GLU A 179 -21.66 25.21 2.18
N PRO A 180 -22.63 25.43 1.26
CA PRO A 180 -22.94 24.53 0.14
C PRO A 180 -22.03 24.75 -1.08
N ILE A 181 -21.86 23.71 -1.92
CA ILE A 181 -20.87 23.65 -3.03
C ILE A 181 -21.46 24.17 -4.34
N SER A 182 -20.73 25.04 -5.06
CA SER A 182 -21.03 25.35 -6.47
C SER A 182 -20.27 24.40 -7.41
N ALA A 183 -20.91 23.94 -8.49
CA ALA A 183 -20.38 22.89 -9.37
C ALA A 183 -19.11 23.30 -10.16
N ASP A 184 -18.77 24.59 -10.15
CA ASP A 184 -17.65 25.21 -10.85
C ASP A 184 -16.48 25.62 -9.93
N GLU A 185 -16.61 25.36 -8.62
CA GLU A 185 -15.65 25.80 -7.63
C GLU A 185 -14.34 25.01 -7.71
N ARG A 186 -13.24 25.69 -8.05
CA ARG A 186 -11.88 25.14 -8.08
C ARG A 186 -11.15 25.54 -6.81
N ILE A 187 -10.37 24.61 -6.27
CA ILE A 187 -9.50 24.85 -5.12
C ILE A 187 -8.52 25.96 -5.50
N THR A 188 -8.53 27.05 -4.73
CA THR A 188 -7.57 28.14 -4.89
C THR A 188 -6.39 27.94 -3.94
N ASP A 189 -5.24 28.51 -4.28
CA ASP A 189 -4.08 28.54 -3.39
C ASP A 189 -4.39 29.23 -2.04
N GLU A 190 -5.41 30.11 -2.01
CA GLU A 190 -5.90 30.77 -0.81
C GLU A 190 -6.68 29.81 0.10
N ASP A 191 -7.47 28.89 -0.47
CA ASP A 191 -8.17 27.86 0.30
C ASP A 191 -7.19 26.91 0.99
N ILE A 192 -6.13 26.52 0.26
CA ILE A 192 -5.03 25.72 0.80
C ILE A 192 -4.35 26.48 1.94
N ARG A 193 -4.04 27.78 1.76
CA ARG A 193 -3.42 28.60 2.82
C ARG A 193 -4.32 28.81 4.04
N ARG A 194 -5.64 28.97 3.89
CA ARG A 194 -6.56 29.13 5.04
C ARG A 194 -6.78 27.83 5.81
N LEU A 195 -6.62 26.68 5.16
CA LEU A 195 -6.78 25.38 5.78
C LEU A 195 -5.51 24.90 6.50
N PHE A 196 -4.34 25.36 6.03
CA PHE A 196 -3.06 24.77 6.41
C PHE A 196 -1.97 25.80 6.76
N GLY A 197 -2.30 27.09 6.85
CA GLY A 197 -1.43 28.20 7.26
C GLY A 197 -1.59 28.60 8.72
#